data_AF-A0A1Y3B464-F1
#
_entry.id   AF-A0A1Y3B464-F1
#
_cell.length_a   1.000
_cell.length_b   1.000
_cell.length_c   1.000
_cell.angle_alpha   90.00
_cell.angle_beta   90.00
_cell.angle_gamma   90.00
#
_symmetry.space_group_name_H-M   'P 1'
#
loop_
_entity.id
_entity.type
_entity.pdbx_description
1 polymer ?
#
loop_
_entity_poly.entity_id
_entity_poly.type
_entity_poly.pdbx_seq_one_letter_code
_entity_poly.pdbx_strand_id
1 'polypeptide(L)'
;MEMLSKTEYCQPAIFVTSLGAVEYLRHTKVSEVELCVATAGFSIGEITSLVFANAMSFEDGLRLVKLRASAMQLASETVPSAM
;
A
#
# COMPACT_ATOMS: atom_id res chain seq x y z
N MET A 1 2.19 11.80 15.08
CA MET A 1 3.23 11.43 14.08
C MET A 1 4.10 10.28 14.55
N GLU A 2 4.48 10.21 15.82
CA GLU A 2 5.37 9.17 16.36
C GLU A 2 4.93 7.71 16.08
N MET A 3 3.63 7.42 16.10
CA MET A 3 3.14 6.08 15.72
C MET A 3 3.31 5.75 14.23
N LEU A 4 3.18 6.75 13.35
CA LEU A 4 3.30 6.55 11.90
C LEU A 4 4.74 6.43 11.41
N SER A 5 5.75 6.59 12.29
CA SER A 5 7.13 6.29 11.92
C SER A 5 7.43 4.78 11.95
N LYS A 6 6.63 3.99 12.69
CA LYS A 6 6.81 2.53 12.75
C LYS A 6 6.24 1.88 11.50
N THR A 7 7.01 0.94 10.95
CA THR A 7 6.69 0.20 9.72
C THR A 7 5.32 -0.47 9.79
N GLU A 8 4.99 -1.06 10.94
CA GLU A 8 3.74 -1.79 11.19
C GLU A 8 2.46 -0.94 11.08
N TYR A 9 2.58 0.39 11.19
CA TYR A 9 1.47 1.34 11.06
C TYR A 9 1.58 2.16 9.77
N CYS A 10 2.80 2.53 9.37
CA CYS A 10 3.00 3.38 8.19
C CYS A 10 2.60 2.66 6.90
N GLN A 11 2.92 1.37 6.75
CA GLN A 11 2.62 0.63 5.52
C GLN A 11 1.12 0.45 5.28
N PRO A 12 0.30 0.01 6.26
CA PRO A 12 -1.16 -0.01 6.10
C PRO A 12 -1.74 1.39 5.83
N ALA A 13 -1.23 2.42 6.50
CA ALA A 13 -1.69 3.79 6.28
C ALA A 13 -1.40 4.26 4.85
N ILE A 14 -0.19 4.01 4.34
CA ILE A 14 0.19 4.32 2.94
C ILE A 14 -0.72 3.57 1.98
N PHE A 15 -0.88 2.25 2.14
CA PHE A 15 -1.71 1.43 1.26
C PHE A 15 -3.15 1.94 1.16
N VAL A 16 -3.82 2.17 2.30
CA VAL A 16 -5.20 2.66 2.34
C VAL A 16 -5.31 4.07 1.78
N THR A 17 -4.38 4.96 2.13
CA THR A 17 -4.39 6.35 1.63
C THR A 17 -4.20 6.40 0.12
N SER A 18 -3.30 5.59 -0.44
CA SER A 18 -3.08 5.52 -1.89
C SER A 18 -4.31 5.01 -2.64
N LEU A 19 -4.99 3.96 -2.13
CA LEU A 19 -6.23 3.49 -2.74
C LEU A 19 -7.40 4.47 -2.53
N GLY A 20 -7.43 5.20 -1.42
CA GLY A 20 -8.37 6.31 -1.24
C GLY A 20 -8.18 7.43 -2.27
N ALA A 21 -6.93 7.74 -2.62
CA ALA A 21 -6.64 8.69 -3.70
C ALA A 21 -7.09 8.16 -5.07
N VAL A 22 -6.90 6.86 -5.34
CA VAL A 22 -7.46 6.21 -6.54
C VAL A 22 -8.98 6.34 -6.58
N GLU A 23 -9.67 6.09 -5.46
CA GLU A 23 -11.13 6.19 -5.40
C GLU A 23 -11.61 7.63 -5.66
N TYR A 24 -10.92 8.62 -5.09
CA TYR A 24 -11.18 10.02 -5.39
C TYR A 24 -10.99 10.33 -6.90
N LEU A 25 -9.96 9.77 -7.53
CA LEU A 25 -9.73 9.91 -8.97
C LEU A 25 -10.82 9.22 -9.79
N ARG A 26 -11.33 8.05 -9.36
CA ARG A 26 -12.47 7.40 -10.03
C ARG A 26 -13.70 8.31 -10.07
N HIS A 27 -13.90 9.18 -9.08
CA HIS A 27 -15.02 10.13 -9.08
C HIS A 27 -14.75 11.44 -9.83
N THR A 28 -13.50 11.88 -9.90
CA THR A 28 -13.14 13.22 -10.43
C THR A 28 -12.48 13.20 -11.79
N LYS A 29 -11.90 12.06 -12.19
CA LYS A 29 -11.12 11.82 -13.42
C LYS A 29 -11.39 10.41 -13.96
N VAL A 30 -12.67 10.09 -14.14
CA VAL A 30 -13.16 8.76 -14.55
C VAL A 30 -12.40 8.24 -15.77
N SER A 31 -12.33 9.05 -16.84
CA SER A 31 -11.70 8.66 -18.10
C SER A 31 -10.23 8.31 -17.97
N GLU A 32 -9.48 9.05 -17.17
CA GLU A 32 -8.05 8.84 -17.00
C GLU A 32 -7.76 7.56 -16.22
N VAL A 33 -8.63 7.21 -15.26
CA VAL A 33 -8.53 5.96 -14.52
C VAL A 33 -8.91 4.77 -15.41
N GLU A 34 -9.97 4.89 -16.21
CA GLU A 34 -10.42 3.81 -17.11
C GLU A 34 -9.45 3.54 -18.27
N LEU A 35 -8.76 4.58 -18.77
CA LEU A 35 -7.75 4.45 -19.83
C LEU A 35 -6.38 3.97 -19.31
N CYS A 36 -6.22 3.77 -18.01
CA CYS A 36 -4.97 3.32 -17.44
C CYS A 36 -4.69 1.85 -17.81
N VAL A 37 -3.71 1.62 -18.69
CA VAL A 37 -3.35 0.27 -19.17
C VAL A 37 -2.21 -0.39 -18.38
N ALA A 38 -1.54 0.37 -17.52
CA ALA A 38 -0.41 -0.11 -16.74
C ALA A 38 -0.29 0.64 -15.43
N THR A 39 0.17 -0.06 -14.40
CA THR A 39 0.45 0.50 -13.09
C THR A 39 1.75 -0.11 -12.56
N ALA A 40 2.44 0.64 -11.72
CA ALA A 40 3.63 0.19 -11.04
C ALA A 40 3.61 0.75 -9.61
N GLY A 41 4.20 -0.01 -8.70
CA GLY A 41 4.40 0.40 -7.33
C GLY A 41 5.82 0.06 -6.89
N PHE A 42 6.33 0.79 -5.90
CA PHE A 42 7.65 0.53 -5.33
C PHE A 42 7.50 -0.03 -3.92
N SER A 43 8.15 -1.17 -3.63
CA SER A 43 8.13 -1.81 -2.31
C SER A 43 6.69 -2.09 -1.87
N ILE A 44 6.19 -1.41 -0.82
CA ILE A 44 4.81 -1.57 -0.38
C ILE A 44 3.78 -1.14 -1.44
N GLY A 45 4.15 -0.21 -2.32
CA GLY A 45 3.28 0.28 -3.38
C GLY A 45 2.96 -0.77 -4.44
N GLU A 46 3.76 -1.84 -4.57
CA GLU A 46 3.44 -2.95 -5.48
C GLU A 46 2.08 -3.59 -5.14
N ILE A 47 1.76 -3.70 -3.84
CA ILE A 47 0.48 -4.25 -3.40
C ILE A 47 -0.67 -3.30 -3.76
N THR A 48 -0.48 -1.99 -3.57
CA THR A 48 -1.44 -0.97 -4.03
C THR A 48 -1.67 -1.06 -5.55
N SER A 49 -0.60 -1.24 -6.32
CA SER A 49 -0.65 -1.39 -7.78
C SER A 49 -1.42 -2.63 -8.20
N LEU A 50 -1.18 -3.78 -7.55
CA LEU A 50 -1.91 -5.03 -7.79
C LEU A 50 -3.41 -4.90 -7.48
N VAL A 51 -3.76 -4.21 -6.39
CA VAL A 51 -5.17 -3.96 -6.03
C VAL A 51 -5.83 -3.01 -7.02
N PHE A 52 -5.14 -1.95 -7.43
CA PHE A 52 -5.64 -1.05 -8.47
C PHE A 52 -5.88 -1.77 -9.81
N ALA A 53 -4.97 -2.69 -10.18
CA ALA A 53 -5.07 -3.51 -11.38
C ALA A 53 -6.12 -4.64 -11.29
N ASN A 54 -6.87 -4.73 -10.18
CA ASN A 54 -7.81 -5.82 -9.90
C ASN A 54 -7.17 -7.23 -9.89
N ALA A 55 -5.85 -7.34 -9.75
CA ALA A 55 -5.14 -8.62 -9.62
C ALA A 55 -5.21 -9.16 -8.18
N MET A 56 -5.58 -8.33 -7.22
CA MET A 56 -5.72 -8.66 -5.81
C MET A 56 -6.92 -7.91 -5.22
N SER A 57 -7.69 -8.53 -4.34
CA SER A 57 -8.78 -7.85 -3.63
C SER A 57 -8.22 -6.83 -2.64
N PHE A 58 -9.03 -5.82 -2.29
CA PHE A 58 -8.65 -4.85 -1.26
C PHE A 58 -8.39 -5.54 0.09
N GLU A 59 -9.26 -6.47 0.47
CA GLU A 59 -9.19 -7.19 1.73
C GLU A 59 -7.93 -8.04 1.84
N ASP A 60 -7.57 -8.76 0.78
CA ASP A 60 -6.37 -9.59 0.77
C ASP A 60 -5.11 -8.72 0.71
N GLY A 61 -5.14 -7.62 -0.06
CA GLY A 61 -4.07 -6.62 -0.07
C GLY A 61 -3.83 -6.03 1.32
N LEU A 62 -4.89 -5.63 2.03
CA LEU A 62 -4.79 -5.05 3.37
C LEU A 62 -4.25 -6.07 4.39
N ARG A 63 -4.74 -7.31 4.35
CA ARG A 63 -4.24 -8.40 5.20
C ARG A 63 -2.76 -8.64 4.96
N LEU A 64 -2.35 -8.74 3.69
CA LEU A 64 -0.95 -8.96 3.30
C LEU A 64 -0.05 -7.80 3.75
N VAL A 65 -0.49 -6.56 3.51
CA VAL A 65 0.22 -5.34 3.95
C VAL A 65 0.42 -5.35 5.46
N LYS A 66 -0.62 -5.67 6.24
CA LYS A 66 -0.51 -5.71 7.70
C LYS A 66 0.49 -6.78 8.16
N LEU A 67 0.42 -7.98 7.58
CA LEU A 67 1.32 -9.09 7.89
C LEU A 67 2.77 -8.76 7.57
N ARG A 68 3.02 -8.23 6.35
CA ARG A 68 4.34 -7.77 5.91
C ARG A 68 4.89 -6.69 6.83
N ALA A 69 4.08 -5.69 7.15
CA ALA A 69 4.50 -4.55 7.95
C ALA A 69 4.89 -4.94 9.38
N SER A 70 4.10 -5.82 10.01
CA SER A 70 4.41 -6.36 11.33
C SER A 70 5.66 -7.24 11.31
N ALA A 71 5.83 -8.09 10.29
CA ALA A 71 7.02 -8.92 10.16
C ALA A 71 8.29 -8.09 9.94
N MET A 72 8.23 -7.05 9.11
CA MET A 72 9.35 -6.14 8.88
C MET A 72 9.71 -5.33 10.12
N GLN A 73 8.71 -4.85 10.87
CA GLN A 73 8.95 -4.14 12.13
C GLN A 73 9.69 -5.04 13.12
N LEU A 74 9.21 -6.27 13.33
CA LEU A 74 9.86 -7.25 14.20
C LEU A 74 11.30 -7.54 13.76
N ALA A 75 11.52 -7.72 12.46
CA ALA A 75 12.87 -7.96 11.93
C ALA A 75 13.83 -6.79 12.23
N SER A 76 13.36 -5.55 12.05
CA SER A 76 14.16 -4.34 12.31
C SER A 76 14.49 -4.13 13.80
N GLU A 77 13.61 -4.58 14.69
CA GLU A 77 13.81 -4.53 16.14
C GLU A 77 14.72 -5.67 16.64
N THR A 78 14.68 -6.82 15.95
CA THR A 78 15.50 -8.00 16.30
C THR A 78 16.94 -7.84 15.83
N VAL A 79 17.14 -7.27 14.63
CA VAL A 79 18.46 -7.10 14.03
C VAL A 79 18.62 -5.64 13.59
N PRO A 80 19.56 -4.89 14.19
CA PRO A 80 19.85 -3.52 13.78
C PRO A 80 20.14 -3.48 12.29
N SER A 81 19.37 -2.68 11.58
CA SER A 81 19.48 -2.50 10.13
C SER A 81 19.15 -1.06 9.79
N ALA A 82 19.64 -0.61 8.63
CA ALA A 82 19.32 0.69 8.06
C ALA A 82 18.79 0.48 6.64
N MET A 83 18.09 1.47 6.11
CA MET A 83 17.80 1.53 4.68
C MET A 83 19.00 2.04 3.91
#